data_AF-D5RQ76-F1
#
_entry.id   AF-D5RQ76-F1
#
_cell.length_a   1.000
_cell.length_b   1.000
_cell.length_c   1.000
_cell.angle_alpha   90.00
_cell.angle_beta   90.00
_cell.angle_gamma   90.00
#
_symmetry.space_group_name_H-M   'P 1'
#
loop_
_entity.id
_entity.type
_entity.pdbx_description
1 polymer ?
#
loop_
_entity_poly.entity_id
_entity_poly.type
_entity_poly.pdbx_seq_one_letter_code
_entity_poly.pdbx_strand_id
1 'polypeptide(L)'
;MLTLKPLGERGQDAATIHGTQKPVACMRRPIENSSSAGQAVYEPFCGSGTTLIAAEMTGRACHALELDPAYVDVAVQRWQAFTGQQAVLEGDGRIFAEIAPARQLGAGVAV
;
A
#
# COMPACT_ATOMS: atom_id res chain seq x y z
N MET A 1 -5.54 -6.49 21.64
CA MET A 1 -5.99 -7.80 22.17
C MET A 1 -7.46 -7.98 21.82
N LEU A 2 -7.84 -9.07 21.15
CA LEU A 2 -8.92 -10.02 21.55
C LEU A 2 -9.53 -10.80 20.36
N THR A 3 -9.44 -12.12 20.51
CA THR A 3 -10.47 -13.17 20.37
C THR A 3 -11.37 -13.28 19.12
N LEU A 4 -11.32 -14.51 18.58
CA LEU A 4 -11.95 -15.07 17.38
C LEU A 4 -13.49 -15.21 17.47
N LYS A 5 -14.16 -15.02 16.34
CA LYS A 5 -15.46 -15.62 15.99
C LYS A 5 -15.35 -16.27 14.60
N PRO A 6 -16.11 -17.34 14.30
CA PRO A 6 -15.86 -18.19 13.13
C PRO A 6 -16.32 -17.54 11.81
N LEU A 7 -15.62 -17.94 10.73
CA LEU A 7 -15.64 -17.38 9.38
C LEU A 7 -17.02 -17.43 8.69
N GLY A 8 -17.41 -16.31 8.08
CA GLY A 8 -18.47 -16.21 7.07
C GLY A 8 -17.92 -15.56 5.79
N GLU A 9 -18.28 -16.13 4.63
CA GLU A 9 -17.73 -15.82 3.31
C GLU A 9 -18.13 -14.45 2.73
N ARG A 10 -17.43 -14.10 1.63
CA ARG A 10 -17.83 -13.27 0.47
C ARG A 10 -17.59 -11.76 0.52
N GLY A 11 -16.47 -11.39 -0.13
CA GLY A 11 -16.45 -10.47 -1.28
C GLY A 11 -16.33 -8.97 -0.99
N GLN A 12 -15.33 -8.34 -1.64
CA GLN A 12 -15.45 -7.08 -2.41
C GLN A 12 -14.06 -6.70 -2.94
N ASP A 13 -13.66 -7.31 -4.06
CA ASP A 13 -12.59 -6.76 -4.87
C ASP A 13 -13.19 -5.62 -5.69
N ALA A 14 -12.93 -4.38 -5.27
CA ALA A 14 -13.28 -3.20 -6.05
C ALA A 14 -12.62 -3.31 -7.44
N ALA A 15 -13.42 -3.05 -8.48
CA ALA A 15 -13.06 -3.18 -9.89
C ALA A 15 -11.68 -2.57 -10.17
N THR A 16 -10.77 -3.42 -10.61
CA THR A 16 -9.35 -3.11 -10.80
C THR A 16 -9.15 -2.38 -12.12
N ILE A 17 -8.72 -1.12 -12.05
CA ILE A 17 -8.44 -0.25 -13.21
C ILE A 17 -7.14 -0.65 -13.94
N HIS A 18 -6.38 -1.64 -13.42
CA HIS A 18 -5.14 -2.13 -14.05
C HIS A 18 -5.11 -3.66 -14.12
N GLY A 19 -4.82 -4.21 -15.30
CA GLY A 19 -4.93 -5.65 -15.64
C GLY A 19 -3.97 -6.61 -14.92
N THR A 20 -3.16 -6.15 -13.96
CA THR A 20 -2.14 -6.98 -13.26
C THR A 20 -2.11 -6.78 -11.74
N GLN A 21 -3.14 -6.18 -11.16
CA GLN A 21 -3.21 -6.03 -9.71
C GLN A 21 -3.51 -7.38 -9.06
N LYS A 22 -2.56 -7.92 -8.29
CA LYS A 22 -2.78 -9.14 -7.50
C LYS A 22 -3.94 -8.92 -6.52
N PRO A 23 -4.85 -9.89 -6.35
CA PRO A 23 -5.87 -9.85 -5.31
C PRO A 23 -5.21 -9.66 -3.93
N VAL A 24 -5.75 -8.77 -3.11
CA VAL A 24 -5.17 -8.45 -1.78
C VAL A 24 -5.11 -9.70 -0.90
N ALA A 25 -6.07 -10.61 -1.06
CA ALA A 25 -6.09 -11.92 -0.39
C ALA A 25 -4.82 -12.76 -0.61
N CYS A 26 -4.13 -12.61 -1.76
CA CYS A 26 -2.89 -13.32 -2.03
C CYS A 26 -1.73 -12.86 -1.14
N MET A 27 -1.69 -11.58 -0.77
CA MET A 27 -0.64 -11.04 0.11
C MET A 27 -1.04 -11.10 1.59
N ARG A 28 -2.33 -11.15 1.90
CA ARG A 28 -2.81 -11.26 3.29
C ARG A 28 -2.38 -12.56 3.96
N ARG A 29 -2.58 -13.70 3.27
CA ARG A 29 -2.24 -15.04 3.78
C ARG A 29 -0.78 -15.18 4.24
N PRO A 30 0.25 -14.84 3.43
CA PRO A 30 1.64 -14.97 3.86
C PRO A 30 2.00 -14.01 5.01
N ILE A 31 1.43 -12.80 5.05
CA ILE A 31 1.61 -11.86 6.17
C ILE A 31 1.06 -12.46 7.47
N GLU A 32 -0.16 -13.00 7.42
CA GLU A 32 -0.82 -13.60 8.59
C GLU A 32 -0.09 -14.84 9.10
N ASN A 33 0.49 -15.65 8.21
CA ASN A 33 1.20 -16.87 8.57
C ASN A 33 2.61 -16.62 9.13
N SER A 34 3.22 -15.48 8.83
CA SER A 34 4.64 -15.22 9.11
C SER A 34 4.89 -14.09 10.11
N SER A 35 3.82 -13.42 10.56
CA SER A 35 3.90 -12.29 11.47
C SER A 35 2.65 -12.18 12.34
N SER A 36 2.76 -11.49 13.46
CA SER A 36 1.64 -11.06 14.30
C SER A 36 1.26 -9.61 14.00
N ALA A 37 0.02 -9.23 14.32
CA ALA A 37 -0.38 -7.82 14.26
C ALA A 37 0.57 -6.97 15.13
N GLY A 38 0.89 -5.77 14.64
CA GLY A 38 1.90 -4.87 15.23
C GLY A 38 3.34 -5.15 14.79
N GLN A 39 3.62 -6.28 14.13
CA GLN A 39 4.94 -6.53 13.54
C GLN A 39 5.07 -5.87 12.16
N ALA A 40 6.31 -5.72 11.71
CA ALA A 40 6.62 -5.13 10.42
C ALA A 40 6.61 -6.17 9.28
N VAL A 41 6.22 -5.73 8.09
CA VAL A 41 6.33 -6.44 6.81
C VAL A 41 7.27 -5.64 5.93
N TYR A 42 8.24 -6.30 5.30
CA TYR A 42 9.14 -5.67 4.35
C TYR A 42 8.76 -6.06 2.92
N GLU A 43 8.60 -5.07 2.04
CA GLU A 43 8.20 -5.25 0.64
C GLU A 43 9.16 -4.50 -0.29
N PRO A 44 10.20 -5.15 -0.83
CA PRO A 44 11.20 -4.48 -1.66
C PRO A 44 10.70 -4.12 -3.08
N PHE A 45 9.55 -4.64 -3.52
CA PHE A 45 9.01 -4.41 -4.87
C PHE A 45 7.51 -4.06 -4.81
N CYS A 46 7.22 -2.88 -4.28
CA CYS A 46 5.85 -2.46 -3.92
C CYS A 46 4.89 -2.41 -5.12
N GLY A 47 5.38 -1.97 -6.29
CA GLY A 47 4.56 -1.71 -7.46
C GLY A 47 3.35 -0.86 -7.12
N SER A 48 2.15 -1.39 -7.36
CA SER A 48 0.88 -0.70 -7.07
C SER A 48 0.40 -0.78 -5.60
N GLY A 49 1.21 -1.29 -4.67
CA GLY A 49 0.91 -1.25 -3.23
C GLY A 49 -0.05 -2.33 -2.71
N THR A 50 -0.15 -3.50 -3.36
CA THR A 50 -1.03 -4.58 -2.87
C THR A 50 -0.62 -5.08 -1.48
N THR A 51 0.69 -5.24 -1.22
CA THR A 51 1.20 -5.67 0.10
C THR A 51 0.97 -4.59 1.17
N LEU A 52 1.10 -3.32 0.81
CA LEU A 52 0.82 -2.19 1.70
C LEU A 52 -0.62 -2.22 2.23
N ILE A 53 -1.59 -2.46 1.35
CA ILE A 53 -3.00 -2.58 1.74
C ILE A 53 -3.25 -3.86 2.54
N ALA A 54 -2.63 -4.99 2.16
CA ALA A 54 -2.76 -6.24 2.91
C ALA A 54 -2.20 -6.09 4.35
N ALA A 55 -1.06 -5.41 4.51
CA ALA A 55 -0.46 -5.11 5.81
C ALA A 55 -1.35 -4.18 6.64
N GLU A 56 -1.90 -3.12 6.04
CA GLU A 56 -2.87 -2.21 6.68
C GLU A 56 -4.09 -2.97 7.19
N MET A 57 -4.74 -3.78 6.33
CA MET A 57 -5.89 -4.61 6.68
C MET A 57 -5.62 -5.59 7.82
N THR A 58 -4.36 -6.00 7.97
CA THR A 58 -3.94 -6.99 8.95
C THR A 58 -3.29 -6.34 10.17
N GLY A 59 -3.21 -5.00 10.24
CA GLY A 59 -2.62 -4.28 11.36
C GLY A 59 -1.11 -4.48 11.50
N ARG A 60 -0.39 -4.61 10.38
CA ARG A 60 1.09 -4.64 10.33
C ARG A 60 1.60 -3.33 9.72
N ALA A 61 2.75 -2.87 10.19
CA ALA A 61 3.47 -1.77 9.53
C ALA A 61 4.16 -2.33 8.28
N CYS A 62 3.99 -1.69 7.12
CA CYS A 62 4.67 -2.10 5.90
C CYS A 62 5.81 -1.12 5.57
N HIS A 63 7.03 -1.63 5.44
CA HIS A 63 8.17 -0.90 4.91
C HIS A 63 8.35 -1.33 3.46
N ALA A 64 7.92 -0.47 2.53
CA ALA A 64 7.90 -0.78 1.11
C ALA A 64 8.87 0.09 0.32
N LEU A 65 9.50 -0.50 -0.71
CA LEU A 65 10.36 0.18 -1.66
C LEU A 65 9.79 0.03 -3.07
N GLU A 66 9.94 1.09 -3.86
CA GLU A 66 9.63 1.10 -5.29
C GLU A 66 10.62 2.01 -6.00
N LEU A 67 11.12 1.57 -7.15
CA LEU A 67 12.13 2.27 -7.92
C LEU A 67 11.50 3.35 -8.80
N ASP A 68 10.34 3.04 -9.40
CA ASP A 68 9.67 3.96 -10.30
C ASP A 68 8.79 4.97 -9.52
N PRO A 69 9.12 6.27 -9.56
CA PRO A 69 8.34 7.30 -8.87
C PRO A 69 6.85 7.30 -9.27
N ALA A 70 6.52 6.95 -10.51
CA ALA A 70 5.12 6.88 -10.94
C ALA A 70 4.35 5.76 -10.23
N TYR A 71 5.00 4.61 -9.97
CA TYR A 71 4.38 3.53 -9.20
C TYR A 71 4.31 3.86 -7.70
N VAL A 72 5.27 4.62 -7.16
CA VAL A 72 5.17 5.18 -5.79
C VAL A 72 3.88 6.01 -5.66
N ASP A 73 3.62 6.90 -6.60
CA ASP A 73 2.44 7.77 -6.60
C ASP A 73 1.14 6.93 -6.66
N VAL A 74 1.10 5.89 -7.50
CA VAL A 74 -0.03 4.96 -7.59
C VAL A 74 -0.26 4.23 -6.26
N ALA A 75 0.79 3.70 -5.63
CA ALA A 75 0.70 3.00 -4.35
C ALA A 75 0.19 3.92 -3.23
N VAL A 76 0.71 5.15 -3.16
CA VAL A 76 0.29 6.17 -2.18
C VAL A 76 -1.18 6.54 -2.37
N GLN A 77 -1.59 6.88 -3.59
CA GLN A 77 -2.99 7.23 -3.87
C GLN A 77 -3.95 6.10 -3.51
N ARG A 78 -3.57 4.86 -3.86
CA ARG A 78 -4.37 3.68 -3.57
C ARG A 78 -4.49 3.42 -2.06
N TRP A 79 -3.41 3.59 -1.29
CA TRP A 79 -3.45 3.46 0.16
C TRP A 79 -4.27 4.58 0.82
N GLN A 80 -4.12 5.84 0.40
CA GLN A 80 -4.93 6.95 0.91
C GLN A 80 -6.42 6.75 0.61
N ALA A 81 -6.77 6.28 -0.58
CA ALA A 81 -8.16 5.97 -0.94
C ALA A 81 -8.73 4.81 -0.11
N PHE A 82 -7.90 3.82 0.24
CA PHE A 82 -8.30 2.69 1.08
C PHE A 82 -8.48 3.08 2.55
N THR A 83 -7.59 3.89 3.10
CA THR A 83 -7.57 4.23 4.55
C THR A 83 -8.30 5.51 4.90
N GLY A 84 -8.50 6.41 3.94
CA GLY A 84 -8.92 7.79 4.18
C GLY A 84 -7.86 8.68 4.83
N GLN A 85 -6.63 8.18 5.02
CA GLN A 85 -5.53 8.93 5.62
C GLN A 85 -4.74 9.72 4.56
N GLN A 86 -3.95 10.68 5.03
CA GLN A 86 -3.02 11.44 4.19
C GLN A 86 -1.61 10.91 4.37
N ALA A 87 -0.96 10.58 3.26
CA ALA A 87 0.45 10.21 3.26
C ALA A 87 1.30 11.45 3.48
N VAL A 88 2.29 11.31 4.35
CA VAL A 88 3.20 12.38 4.77
C VAL A 88 4.62 12.00 4.36
N LEU A 89 5.35 12.95 3.80
CA LEU A 89 6.77 12.77 3.53
C LEU A 89 7.55 12.84 4.85
N GLU A 90 8.24 11.74 5.15
CA GLU A 90 9.14 11.67 6.29
C GLU A 90 10.27 12.71 6.13
N GLY A 91 10.56 13.44 7.21
CA GLY A 91 11.57 14.50 7.25
C GLY A 91 11.00 15.91 7.28
N ASP A 92 10.19 16.29 6.29
CA ASP A 92 9.64 17.66 6.18
C ASP A 92 8.15 17.79 6.52
N GLY A 93 7.42 16.66 6.64
CA GLY A 93 6.04 16.62 7.11
C GLY A 93 5.00 17.05 6.06
N ARG A 94 5.40 17.33 4.82
CA ARG A 94 4.46 17.71 3.76
C ARG A 94 3.57 16.55 3.35
N ILE A 95 2.32 16.84 3.00
CA ILE A 95 1.38 15.81 2.53
C ILE A 95 1.58 15.52 1.05
N PHE A 96 1.18 14.33 0.60
CA PHE A 96 1.33 13.91 -0.80
C PHE A 96 0.78 14.93 -1.81
N ALA A 97 -0.36 15.58 -1.50
CA ALA A 97 -0.98 16.59 -2.36
C ALA A 97 -0.08 17.81 -2.62
N GLU A 98 0.80 18.18 -1.68
CA GLU A 98 1.72 19.30 -1.81
C GLU A 98 2.96 18.94 -2.66
N ILE A 99 3.25 17.65 -2.82
CA ILE A 99 4.52 17.18 -3.41
C ILE A 99 4.30 16.56 -4.78
N ALA A 100 3.19 15.87 -5.01
CA ALA A 100 2.91 15.18 -6.28
C ALA A 100 3.04 16.10 -7.52
N PRO A 101 2.54 17.37 -7.51
CA PRO A 101 2.71 18.27 -8.66
C PRO A 101 4.17 18.60 -8.96
N ALA A 102 5.01 18.75 -7.93
CA ALA A 102 6.43 19.08 -8.08
C ALA A 102 7.24 17.89 -8.61
N ARG A 103 6.83 16.65 -8.31
CA ARG A 103 7.51 15.41 -8.78
C ARG A 103 7.24 15.13 -10.26
N GLN A 104 6.03 15.40 -10.75
CA GLN A 104 5.67 15.22 -12.15
C GLN A 104 6.42 16.16 -13.11
N LEU A 105 6.87 17.32 -12.63
CA LEU A 105 7.68 18.27 -13.41
C LEU A 105 9.14 17.83 -13.60
N GLY A 106 9.67 16.97 -12.70
CA GLY A 106 11.05 16.46 -12.78
C GLY A 106 11.21 15.20 -13.63
N ALA A 107 10.13 14.47 -13.93
CA ALA A 107 10.14 13.24 -14.72
C ALA A 107 10.31 13.46 -16.24
N GLY A 108 10.37 14.73 -16.69
CA GLY A 108 10.54 15.10 -18.10
C GLY A 108 11.98 15.25 -18.58
N VAL A 109 12.99 14.95 -17.75
CA VAL A 109 14.40 14.97 -18.17
C VAL A 109 15.08 13.68 -17.75
N ALA A 110 15.06 12.69 -18.65
CA ALA A 110 16.00 11.57 -18.65
C ALA A 110 16.10 10.96 -20.06
N VAL A 111 17.16 11.41 -20.75
CA VAL A 111 17.89 10.88 -21.94
C VAL A 111 17.15 10.67 -23.26
#